data_AF-A0A2H1L859-F1
#
_entry.id   AF-A0A2H1L859-F1
#
_cell.length_a   1.000
_cell.length_b   1.000
_cell.length_c   1.000
_cell.angle_alpha   90.00
_cell.angle_beta   90.00
_cell.angle_gamma   90.00
#
_symmetry.space_group_name_H-M   'P 1'
#
loop_
_entity.id
_entity.type
_entity.pdbx_description
1 polymer ?
#
loop_
_entity_poly.entity_id
_entity_poly.type
_entity_poly.pdbx_seq_one_letter_code
_entity_poly.pdbx_strand_id
1 'polypeptide(L)'
;MTRFHSHETIAAPLDQVVRWHSLPGAVTRLSPHWAQTVVDEGDPKVPGTRTSMKIAVPGTRGSVRVPWKAEHFELDDSDITPLTQTGGSAFGFGDLMVDSPLALLRSWEHRHVFRSAGDTATSVEDDVTVELPRASLLSRTELGSRIGSGLSRLPGARMPETALLSTLRDTFDARTARLTREFAFLRTIEAPLVGDGRSLRILVSGASGLVGTQLCALLTTAGHTVRRLVRHEPESGMSSSSGGGERPDQESRWDPQAGYLLREDLAWADVVVCLSGRSIGGRLTDRAKQEILTSRIDTTRLLAATIAALPEQDRPEAFVCASAVGYYGTDRRTPADEAAPAGDGLLAEVCRAWEAEAAAVESAGVRRVSVRTGLVMSGLGGLLALQLPLYLAGGGGRLGSGEQWFPWISHDDLVRVYARAIVDSSLAGPVNAVAPGIVRQKQFAKAVGSHVHRPTIVPVPRIGPALLLGEDGADELALAGQHAVPTALERAGFDFAHPDLGACLDEELGPR
;
A
#
# COMPACT_ATOMS: atom_id res chain seq x y z
N MET A 1 -8.70 -2.85 33.63
CA MET A 1 -9.23 -3.34 32.35
C MET A 1 -9.92 -2.15 31.73
N THR A 2 -9.39 -1.67 30.62
CA THR A 2 -9.91 -0.52 29.87
C THR A 2 -10.75 -1.06 28.73
N ARG A 3 -11.90 -0.44 28.47
CA ARG A 3 -12.78 -0.78 27.35
C ARG A 3 -12.91 0.41 26.42
N PHE A 4 -12.88 0.14 25.13
CA PHE A 4 -13.16 1.09 24.06
C PHE A 4 -14.23 0.49 23.16
N HIS A 5 -15.19 1.31 22.76
CA HIS A 5 -16.27 0.93 21.88
C HIS A 5 -16.33 1.93 20.72
N SER A 6 -16.37 1.44 19.49
CA SER A 6 -16.74 2.23 18.32
C SER A 6 -17.93 1.61 17.61
N HIS A 7 -18.73 2.49 17.02
CA HIS A 7 -19.90 2.12 16.23
C HIS A 7 -19.95 3.03 15.01
N GLU A 8 -20.06 2.42 13.84
CA GLU A 8 -20.06 3.09 12.55
C GLU A 8 -21.07 2.47 11.59
N THR A 9 -21.47 3.22 10.58
CA THR A 9 -22.38 2.74 9.54
C THR A 9 -21.71 2.84 8.19
N ILE A 10 -21.57 1.71 7.53
CA ILE A 10 -21.01 1.60 6.17
C ILE A 10 -22.16 1.57 5.18
N ALA A 11 -22.09 2.43 4.16
CA ALA A 11 -23.07 2.49 3.08
C ALA A 11 -22.86 1.36 2.06
N ALA A 12 -23.04 0.12 2.53
CA ALA A 12 -23.08 -1.12 1.76
C ALA A 12 -23.95 -2.18 2.48
N PRO A 13 -24.63 -3.07 1.75
CA PRO A 13 -25.38 -4.20 2.32
C PRO A 13 -24.52 -5.11 3.21
N LEU A 14 -25.18 -5.76 4.18
CA LEU A 14 -24.52 -6.61 5.19
C LEU A 14 -23.68 -7.71 4.57
N ASP A 15 -24.21 -8.41 3.56
CA ASP A 15 -23.51 -9.49 2.88
C ASP A 15 -22.24 -9.02 2.18
N GLN A 16 -22.24 -7.81 1.60
CA GLN A 16 -21.07 -7.22 0.97
C GLN A 16 -19.99 -6.86 1.99
N VAL A 17 -20.38 -6.25 3.12
CA VAL A 17 -19.43 -5.87 4.19
C VAL A 17 -18.82 -7.10 4.85
N VAL A 18 -19.64 -8.10 5.19
CA VAL A 18 -19.19 -9.39 5.73
C VAL A 18 -18.26 -10.09 4.76
N ARG A 19 -18.64 -10.16 3.48
CA ARG A 19 -17.79 -10.78 2.45
C ARG A 19 -16.47 -10.04 2.29
N TRP A 20 -16.45 -8.71 2.28
CA TRP A 20 -15.23 -7.91 2.21
C TRP A 20 -14.27 -8.25 3.36
N HIS A 21 -14.76 -8.32 4.59
CA HIS A 21 -13.94 -8.67 5.77
C HIS A 21 -13.44 -10.12 5.76
N SER A 22 -14.14 -11.01 5.05
CA SER A 22 -13.74 -12.41 4.89
C SER A 22 -12.69 -12.63 3.79
N LEU A 23 -12.31 -11.60 3.03
CA LEU A 23 -11.38 -11.74 1.91
C LEU A 23 -9.94 -11.43 2.34
N PRO A 24 -8.93 -12.20 1.87
CA PRO A 24 -7.53 -11.89 2.14
C PRO A 24 -7.18 -10.46 1.70
N GLY A 25 -6.42 -9.75 2.53
CA GLY A 25 -6.03 -8.37 2.30
C GLY A 25 -6.92 -7.36 3.02
N ALA A 26 -8.07 -7.76 3.56
CA ALA A 26 -8.95 -6.87 4.32
C ALA A 26 -8.21 -6.21 5.49
N VAL A 27 -7.39 -6.97 6.24
CA VAL A 27 -6.58 -6.39 7.33
C VAL A 27 -5.54 -5.44 6.76
N THR A 28 -4.85 -5.85 5.69
CA THR A 28 -3.86 -5.01 5.00
C THR A 28 -4.43 -3.67 4.52
N ARG A 29 -5.69 -3.66 4.06
CA ARG A 29 -6.41 -2.45 3.62
C ARG A 29 -6.85 -1.58 4.79
N LEU A 30 -7.40 -2.17 5.86
CA LEU A 30 -7.89 -1.43 7.02
C LEU A 30 -6.79 -0.89 7.93
N SER A 31 -5.61 -1.51 7.98
CA SER A 31 -4.51 -1.10 8.84
C SER A 31 -4.04 0.32 8.51
N PRO A 32 -4.25 1.32 9.39
CA PRO A 32 -3.80 2.68 9.12
C PRO A 32 -2.28 2.74 9.03
N HIS A 33 -1.75 3.37 7.98
CA HIS A 33 -0.32 3.30 7.66
C HIS A 33 0.56 3.86 8.78
N TRP A 34 0.10 4.88 9.50
CA TRP A 34 0.79 5.48 10.64
C TRP A 34 0.78 4.61 11.91
N ALA A 35 -0.17 3.67 12.01
CA ALA A 35 -0.39 2.83 13.19
C ALA A 35 0.19 1.42 13.01
N GLN A 36 0.03 0.83 11.84
CA GLN A 36 0.20 -0.61 11.64
C GLN A 36 0.88 -0.92 10.30
N THR A 37 1.58 -2.04 10.25
CA THR A 37 2.09 -2.65 9.02
C THR A 37 1.85 -4.14 9.09
N VAL A 38 1.00 -4.68 8.22
CA VAL A 38 0.79 -6.12 8.12
C VAL A 38 2.04 -6.76 7.52
N VAL A 39 2.53 -7.81 8.18
CA VAL A 39 3.67 -8.62 7.72
C VAL A 39 3.15 -9.89 7.06
N ASP A 40 2.16 -10.51 7.70
CA ASP A 40 1.49 -11.72 7.27
C ASP A 40 0.05 -11.68 7.78
N GLU A 41 -0.89 -12.01 6.91
CA GLU A 41 -2.32 -12.01 7.20
C GLU A 41 -2.77 -13.47 7.27
N GLY A 42 -3.33 -13.88 8.41
CA GLY A 42 -3.93 -15.20 8.54
C GLY A 42 -5.16 -15.32 7.64
N ASP A 43 -5.65 -16.55 7.41
CA ASP A 43 -6.92 -16.71 6.70
C ASP A 43 -8.07 -16.19 7.57
N PRO A 44 -8.75 -15.08 7.18
CA PRO A 44 -9.81 -14.47 7.99
C PRO A 44 -11.03 -15.36 8.16
N LYS A 45 -11.10 -16.49 7.44
CA LYS A 45 -12.18 -17.48 7.54
C LYS A 45 -11.85 -18.64 8.47
N VAL A 46 -10.60 -18.78 8.89
CA VAL A 46 -10.15 -19.96 9.65
C VAL A 46 -9.76 -19.53 11.07
N PRO A 47 -10.54 -19.93 12.09
CA PRO A 47 -10.20 -19.69 13.48
C PRO A 47 -8.86 -20.32 13.86
N GLY A 48 -8.10 -19.65 14.72
CA GLY A 48 -6.76 -20.05 15.13
C GLY A 48 -5.65 -19.62 14.16
N THR A 49 -5.97 -19.06 13.00
CA THR A 49 -4.96 -18.42 12.16
C THR A 49 -4.44 -17.14 12.80
N ARG A 50 -3.20 -16.77 12.45
CA ARG A 50 -2.50 -15.67 13.10
C ARG A 50 -2.17 -14.58 12.11
N THR A 51 -2.47 -13.35 12.51
CA THR A 51 -2.03 -12.16 11.81
C THR A 51 -0.78 -11.62 12.50
N SER A 52 0.31 -11.53 11.74
CA SER A 52 1.55 -10.91 12.20
C SER A 52 1.65 -9.51 11.62
N MET A 53 1.86 -8.52 12.49
CA MET A 53 2.01 -7.12 12.09
C MET A 53 3.14 -6.45 12.86
N LYS A 54 3.39 -5.19 12.51
CA LYS A 54 4.21 -4.28 13.30
C LYS A 54 3.36 -3.09 13.70
N ILE A 55 3.26 -2.83 15.00
CA ILE A 55 2.54 -1.68 15.54
C ILE A 55 3.50 -0.52 15.79
N ALA A 56 3.06 0.70 15.51
CA ALA A 56 3.82 1.92 15.72
C ALA A 56 4.02 2.19 17.21
N VAL A 57 5.23 2.57 17.59
CA VAL A 57 5.50 3.06 18.94
C VAL A 57 4.84 4.43 19.08
N PRO A 58 4.07 4.68 20.15
CA PRO A 58 3.35 5.93 20.35
C PRO A 58 4.24 7.17 20.23
N GLY A 59 3.74 8.20 19.55
CA GLY A 59 4.46 9.47 19.34
C GLY A 59 5.54 9.43 18.24
N THR A 60 5.83 8.27 17.64
CA THR A 60 6.81 8.15 16.55
C THR A 60 6.20 8.29 15.15
N ARG A 61 4.87 8.39 15.05
CA ARG A 61 4.10 8.44 13.80
C ARG A 61 4.52 7.36 12.80
N GLY A 62 4.69 6.12 13.28
CA GLY A 62 5.09 4.98 12.46
C GLY A 62 6.59 4.86 12.15
N SER A 63 7.43 5.80 12.60
CA SER A 63 8.89 5.77 12.36
C SER A 63 9.59 4.64 13.12
N VAL A 64 9.05 4.24 14.28
CA VAL A 64 9.52 3.09 15.05
C VAL A 64 8.36 2.13 15.20
N ARG A 65 8.58 0.87 14.85
CA ARG A 65 7.55 -0.16 14.93
C ARG A 65 8.08 -1.39 15.65
N VAL A 66 7.22 -2.05 16.41
CA VAL A 66 7.52 -3.27 17.13
C VAL A 66 6.61 -4.40 16.62
N PRO A 67 7.07 -5.67 16.56
CA PRO A 67 6.24 -6.79 16.16
C PRO A 67 4.94 -6.87 16.96
N TRP A 68 3.90 -7.53 16.45
CA TRP A 68 2.69 -7.82 17.21
C TRP A 68 1.98 -8.97 16.53
N LYS A 69 1.36 -9.85 17.31
CA LYS A 69 0.61 -10.99 16.77
C LYS A 69 -0.76 -11.08 17.43
N ALA A 70 -1.78 -11.27 16.61
CA ALA A 70 -3.08 -11.73 17.06
C ALA A 70 -3.46 -13.04 16.40
N GLU A 71 -4.32 -13.77 17.10
CA GLU A 71 -4.97 -14.99 16.66
C GLU A 71 -6.46 -14.73 16.53
N HIS A 72 -7.02 -15.17 15.42
CA HIS A 72 -8.42 -15.02 15.09
C HIS A 72 -9.27 -16.05 15.84
N PHE A 73 -10.45 -15.68 16.31
CA PHE A 73 -11.40 -16.58 16.96
C PHE A 73 -12.85 -16.26 16.59
N GLU A 74 -13.73 -17.26 16.66
CA GLU A 74 -15.18 -17.08 16.51
C GLU A 74 -15.80 -16.63 17.83
N LEU A 75 -16.75 -15.71 17.76
CA LEU A 75 -17.46 -15.25 18.95
C LEU A 75 -18.36 -16.38 19.48
N ASP A 76 -18.23 -16.70 20.77
CA ASP A 76 -19.11 -17.64 21.48
C ASP A 76 -20.44 -16.95 21.85
N ASP A 77 -21.26 -16.68 20.84
CA ASP A 77 -22.56 -16.02 20.96
C ASP A 77 -23.54 -16.61 19.95
N SER A 78 -24.64 -17.20 20.44
CA SER A 78 -25.63 -17.88 19.58
C SER A 78 -26.36 -16.94 18.63
N ASP A 79 -26.37 -15.64 18.92
CA ASP A 79 -27.01 -14.63 18.08
C ASP A 79 -26.06 -14.07 17.00
N ILE A 80 -24.79 -14.47 17.01
CA ILE A 80 -23.76 -14.00 16.07
C ILE A 80 -23.30 -15.14 15.17
N THR A 81 -23.49 -14.98 13.86
CA THR A 81 -23.09 -15.96 12.86
C THR A 81 -21.60 -15.79 12.50
N PRO A 82 -20.81 -16.87 12.36
CA PRO A 82 -19.44 -16.76 11.87
C PRO A 82 -19.38 -16.17 10.45
N LEU A 83 -18.30 -15.44 10.13
CA LEU A 83 -18.07 -14.85 8.80
C LEU A 83 -18.10 -15.88 7.64
N THR A 84 -17.89 -17.16 7.94
CA THR A 84 -17.85 -18.25 6.97
C THR A 84 -19.23 -18.76 6.55
N GLN A 85 -20.26 -18.43 7.31
CA GLN A 85 -21.63 -18.89 7.07
C GLN A 85 -22.46 -17.82 6.36
N THR A 86 -23.65 -18.20 5.89
CA THR A 86 -24.57 -17.32 5.16
C THR A 86 -25.95 -17.32 5.80
N GLY A 87 -26.73 -16.25 5.59
CA GLY A 87 -28.13 -16.18 6.04
C GLY A 87 -28.32 -15.78 7.51
N GLY A 88 -27.26 -15.42 8.22
CA GLY A 88 -27.31 -14.80 9.54
C GLY A 88 -27.87 -13.38 9.50
N SER A 89 -28.47 -12.94 10.61
CA SER A 89 -28.94 -11.54 10.79
C SER A 89 -27.88 -10.64 11.44
N ALA A 90 -26.87 -11.25 12.06
CA ALA A 90 -25.68 -10.60 12.59
C ALA A 90 -24.48 -11.52 12.37
N PHE A 91 -23.31 -10.94 12.09
CA PHE A 91 -22.06 -11.67 11.88
C PHE A 91 -20.98 -11.12 12.78
N GLY A 92 -19.96 -11.90 13.11
CA GLY A 92 -18.86 -11.40 13.91
C GLY A 92 -17.73 -12.37 14.12
N PHE A 93 -16.62 -11.82 14.58
CA PHE A 93 -15.40 -12.53 14.93
C PHE A 93 -14.61 -11.73 15.97
N GLY A 94 -13.53 -12.29 16.49
CA GLY A 94 -12.61 -11.57 17.34
C GLY A 94 -11.15 -11.85 17.05
N ASP A 95 -10.31 -10.94 17.52
CA ASP A 95 -8.85 -11.03 17.46
C ASP A 95 -8.28 -10.95 18.88
N LEU A 96 -7.51 -11.97 19.26
CA LEU A 96 -6.84 -12.05 20.56
C LEU A 96 -5.34 -11.89 20.38
N MET A 97 -4.74 -10.95 21.11
CA MET A 97 -3.29 -10.78 21.10
C MET A 97 -2.57 -11.98 21.72
N VAL A 98 -1.65 -12.57 20.95
CA VAL A 98 -0.80 -13.70 21.36
C VAL A 98 0.59 -13.23 21.76
N ASP A 99 1.10 -12.17 21.15
CA ASP A 99 2.42 -11.62 21.44
C ASP A 99 2.41 -10.08 21.39
N SER A 100 2.87 -9.46 22.48
CA SER A 100 3.13 -8.02 22.58
C SER A 100 4.58 -7.80 23.01
N PRO A 101 5.45 -7.29 22.12
CA PRO A 101 6.78 -6.90 22.53
C PRO A 101 6.73 -5.74 23.52
N LEU A 102 7.77 -5.67 24.34
CA LEU A 102 7.94 -4.69 25.42
C LEU A 102 6.87 -4.75 26.53
N ALA A 103 6.01 -5.79 26.53
CA ALA A 103 4.89 -5.93 27.46
C ALA A 103 4.05 -4.64 27.56
N LEU A 104 3.85 -3.96 26.42
CA LEU A 104 3.05 -2.73 26.34
C LEU A 104 1.61 -2.97 26.85
N LEU A 105 1.07 -4.15 26.53
CA LEU A 105 -0.23 -4.62 26.95
C LEU A 105 -0.09 -6.02 27.58
N ARG A 106 -0.89 -6.30 28.61
CA ARG A 106 -1.02 -7.65 29.20
C ARG A 106 -1.96 -8.52 28.38
N SER A 107 -3.07 -7.94 27.93
CA SER A 107 -4.02 -8.57 27.03
C SER A 107 -4.62 -7.50 26.13
N TRP A 108 -5.03 -7.95 24.95
CA TRP A 108 -5.82 -7.21 23.99
C TRP A 108 -6.77 -8.20 23.34
N GLU A 109 -8.05 -7.85 23.36
CA GLU A 109 -9.12 -8.56 22.66
C GLU A 109 -9.93 -7.52 21.90
N HIS A 110 -10.20 -7.79 20.62
CA HIS A 110 -11.02 -6.94 19.77
C HIS A 110 -12.11 -7.81 19.16
N ARG A 111 -13.38 -7.50 19.45
CA ARG A 111 -14.56 -8.15 18.87
C ARG A 111 -15.16 -7.24 17.81
N HIS A 112 -15.52 -7.81 16.67
CA HIS A 112 -16.15 -7.13 15.54
C HIS A 112 -17.53 -7.74 15.34
N VAL A 113 -18.58 -6.91 15.28
CA VAL A 113 -19.95 -7.35 15.04
C VAL A 113 -20.60 -6.52 13.94
N PHE A 114 -21.19 -7.19 12.96
CA PHE A 114 -21.82 -6.62 11.78
C PHE A 114 -23.32 -6.90 11.83
N ARG A 115 -24.14 -5.87 11.66
CA ARG A 115 -25.61 -5.98 11.60
C ARG A 115 -26.16 -5.16 10.45
N SER A 116 -27.28 -5.60 9.88
CA SER A 116 -27.98 -4.77 8.88
C SER A 116 -28.47 -3.47 9.55
N ALA A 117 -28.21 -2.35 8.88
CA ALA A 117 -28.75 -1.03 9.19
C ALA A 117 -29.74 -0.62 8.08
N GLY A 118 -30.64 -1.53 7.72
CA GLY A 118 -31.48 -1.45 6.52
C GLY A 118 -30.86 -2.19 5.32
N ASP A 119 -31.50 -2.06 4.16
CA ASP A 119 -31.15 -2.87 2.98
C ASP A 119 -29.83 -2.44 2.31
N THR A 120 -29.42 -1.19 2.51
CA THR A 120 -28.27 -0.59 1.79
C THR A 120 -27.12 -0.19 2.73
N ALA A 121 -27.19 -0.57 4.00
CA ALA A 121 -26.21 -0.16 4.99
C ALA A 121 -25.96 -1.24 6.05
N THR A 122 -24.77 -1.18 6.63
CA THR A 122 -24.30 -2.11 7.66
C THR A 122 -23.81 -1.33 8.88
N SER A 123 -24.33 -1.67 10.05
CA SER A 123 -23.75 -1.28 11.33
C SER A 123 -22.52 -2.16 11.60
N VAL A 124 -21.40 -1.53 11.92
CA VAL A 124 -20.18 -2.19 12.39
C VAL A 124 -19.93 -1.72 13.81
N GLU A 125 -19.86 -2.66 14.75
CA GLU A 125 -19.60 -2.43 16.16
C GLU A 125 -18.28 -3.11 16.53
N ASP A 126 -17.36 -2.33 17.09
CA ASP A 126 -16.07 -2.81 17.57
C ASP A 126 -15.98 -2.62 19.08
N ASP A 127 -15.71 -3.72 19.78
CA ASP A 127 -15.44 -3.72 21.22
C ASP A 127 -14.00 -4.14 21.47
N VAL A 128 -13.19 -3.20 21.96
CA VAL A 128 -11.80 -3.44 22.32
C VAL A 128 -11.65 -3.46 23.83
N THR A 129 -11.14 -4.58 24.32
CA THR A 129 -10.79 -4.79 25.72
C THR A 129 -9.28 -4.86 25.87
N VAL A 130 -8.75 -4.04 26.79
CA VAL A 130 -7.30 -3.96 27.05
C VAL A 130 -6.98 -4.11 28.52
N GLU A 131 -5.86 -4.76 28.81
CA GLU A 131 -5.24 -4.71 30.13
C GLU A 131 -3.84 -4.10 30.07
N LEU A 132 -3.67 -2.97 30.76
CA LEU A 132 -2.38 -2.32 30.90
C LEU A 132 -1.53 -3.00 31.98
N PRO A 133 -0.19 -2.97 31.87
CA PRO A 133 0.71 -3.42 32.94
C PRO A 133 0.49 -2.63 34.23
N ARG A 134 0.45 -3.30 35.39
CA ARG A 134 0.39 -2.62 36.70
C ARG A 134 1.67 -1.81 36.94
N ALA A 135 1.51 -0.53 37.30
CA ALA A 135 2.62 0.42 37.50
C ALA A 135 3.68 -0.01 38.53
N SER A 136 3.37 -0.94 39.44
CA SER A 136 4.23 -1.41 40.54
C SER A 136 5.23 -2.51 40.16
N LEU A 137 5.14 -3.12 38.97
CA LEU A 137 6.02 -4.23 38.55
C LEU A 137 7.18 -3.78 37.63
N LEU A 138 7.17 -2.54 37.15
CA LEU A 138 8.28 -1.99 36.37
C LEU A 138 9.38 -1.47 37.31
N SER A 139 10.03 -2.37 38.04
CA SER A 139 11.28 -2.04 38.74
C SER A 139 12.37 -1.75 37.71
N ARG A 140 13.25 -0.78 37.99
CA ARG A 140 14.39 -0.39 37.13
C ARG A 140 15.34 -1.55 36.81
N THR A 141 15.26 -2.65 37.56
CA THR A 141 16.16 -3.81 37.53
C THR A 141 15.71 -4.90 36.56
N GLU A 142 14.41 -5.17 36.38
CA GLU A 142 13.93 -6.20 35.44
C GLU A 142 13.82 -5.69 34.00
N LEU A 143 13.56 -4.38 33.83
CA LEU A 143 13.60 -3.71 32.53
C LEU A 143 15.03 -3.60 31.97
N GLY A 144 16.07 -3.84 32.78
CA GLY A 144 17.47 -3.76 32.37
C GLY A 144 18.10 -5.12 32.03
N SER A 145 17.52 -6.24 32.47
CA SER A 145 18.12 -7.57 32.30
C SER A 145 17.61 -8.32 31.07
N ARG A 146 16.40 -8.02 30.58
CA ARG A 146 15.82 -8.61 29.36
C ARG A 146 15.80 -7.68 28.16
N ILE A 147 15.98 -6.39 28.38
CA ILE A 147 15.89 -5.36 27.37
C ILE A 147 17.26 -4.67 27.36
N GLY A 148 17.94 -4.69 26.22
CA GLY A 148 19.18 -3.92 26.06
C GLY A 148 18.98 -2.49 26.59
N SER A 149 19.93 -2.00 27.37
CA SER A 149 19.86 -0.77 28.17
C SER A 149 19.46 0.52 27.41
N GLY A 150 19.36 0.49 26.08
CA GLY A 150 18.89 1.58 25.23
C GLY A 150 17.37 1.71 25.09
N LEU A 151 16.58 0.64 25.22
CA LEU A 151 15.13 0.68 24.90
C LEU A 151 14.24 1.05 26.09
N SER A 152 14.73 0.92 27.33
CA SER A 152 14.05 1.43 28.54
C SER A 152 13.94 2.96 28.59
N ARG A 153 14.58 3.66 27.64
CA ARG A 153 14.56 5.11 27.44
C ARG A 153 13.66 5.56 26.29
N LEU A 154 12.96 4.65 25.61
CA LEU A 154 12.04 5.02 24.53
C LEU A 154 10.84 5.82 25.08
N PRO A 155 10.46 6.95 24.45
CA PRO A 155 9.18 7.60 24.73
C PRO A 155 8.04 6.60 24.52
N GLY A 156 7.15 6.44 25.50
CA GLY A 156 5.95 5.58 25.36
C GLY A 156 5.90 4.32 26.25
N ALA A 157 6.94 4.00 27.02
CA ALA A 157 6.93 2.85 27.95
C ALA A 157 5.88 2.93 29.08
N ARG A 158 5.23 4.09 29.23
CA ARG A 158 4.04 4.31 30.08
C ARG A 158 3.06 5.18 29.31
N MET A 159 2.19 4.56 28.53
CA MET A 159 1.08 5.27 27.90
C MET A 159 -0.05 5.44 28.93
N PRO A 160 -0.49 6.67 29.24
CA PRO A 160 -1.67 6.87 30.06
C PRO A 160 -2.91 6.35 29.31
N GLU A 161 -3.89 5.82 30.06
CA GLU A 161 -5.13 5.26 29.50
C GLU A 161 -5.84 6.24 28.54
N THR A 162 -5.83 7.53 28.85
CA THR A 162 -6.41 8.58 27.99
C THR A 162 -5.73 8.67 26.62
N ALA A 163 -4.40 8.53 26.56
CA ALA A 163 -3.67 8.54 25.29
C ALA A 163 -3.91 7.25 24.48
N LEU A 164 -4.08 6.12 25.17
CA LEU A 164 -4.49 4.87 24.51
C LEU A 164 -5.86 5.03 23.88
N LEU A 165 -6.86 5.48 24.64
CA LEU A 165 -8.23 5.68 24.13
C LEU A 165 -8.28 6.69 22.97
N SER A 166 -7.46 7.75 23.01
CA SER A 166 -7.33 8.68 21.88
C SER A 166 -6.77 7.97 20.65
N THR A 167 -5.68 7.22 20.81
CA THR A 167 -5.05 6.48 19.70
C THR A 167 -6.02 5.45 19.10
N LEU A 168 -6.83 4.79 19.93
CA LEU A 168 -7.87 3.88 19.48
C LEU A 168 -8.91 4.61 18.66
N ARG A 169 -9.45 5.71 19.17
CA ARG A 169 -10.40 6.54 18.42
C ARG A 169 -9.86 6.93 17.05
N ASP A 170 -8.65 7.47 17.00
CA ASP A 170 -8.00 7.88 15.74
C ASP A 170 -7.80 6.68 14.78
N THR A 171 -7.50 5.50 15.33
CA THR A 171 -7.33 4.27 14.54
C THR A 171 -8.65 3.81 13.93
N PHE A 172 -9.73 3.77 14.71
CA PHE A 172 -11.04 3.34 14.24
C PHE A 172 -11.64 4.36 13.28
N ASP A 173 -11.57 5.66 13.57
CA ASP A 173 -12.00 6.71 12.64
C ASP A 173 -11.29 6.59 11.27
N ALA A 174 -9.99 6.27 11.27
CA ALA A 174 -9.23 6.03 10.05
C ALA A 174 -9.69 4.75 9.31
N ARG A 175 -10.00 3.67 10.04
CA ARG A 175 -10.54 2.42 9.48
C ARG A 175 -11.89 2.66 8.82
N THR A 176 -12.82 3.34 9.50
CA THR A 176 -14.13 3.72 8.96
C THR A 176 -13.98 4.52 7.67
N ALA A 177 -13.09 5.53 7.69
CA ALA A 177 -12.89 6.42 6.57
C ALA A 177 -12.28 5.69 5.36
N ARG A 178 -11.30 4.80 5.60
CA ARG A 178 -10.72 3.91 4.57
C ARG A 178 -11.81 3.02 3.97
N LEU A 179 -12.56 2.30 4.80
CA LEU A 179 -13.57 1.34 4.34
C LEU A 179 -14.67 2.03 3.52
N THR A 180 -15.13 3.19 3.99
CA THR A 180 -16.12 4.02 3.27
C THR A 180 -15.60 4.44 1.90
N ARG A 181 -14.37 4.95 1.82
CA ARG A 181 -13.74 5.32 0.53
C ARG A 181 -13.49 4.12 -0.37
N GLU A 182 -13.21 2.96 0.20
CA GLU A 182 -12.97 1.72 -0.54
C GLU A 182 -14.27 1.25 -1.21
N PHE A 183 -15.37 1.12 -0.47
CA PHE A 183 -16.68 0.78 -1.05
C PHE A 183 -17.14 1.80 -2.10
N ALA A 184 -16.88 3.09 -1.89
CA ALA A 184 -17.15 4.11 -2.90
C ALA A 184 -16.37 3.84 -4.20
N PHE A 185 -15.06 3.58 -4.09
CA PHE A 185 -14.22 3.27 -5.24
C PHE A 185 -14.62 1.96 -5.93
N LEU A 186 -14.87 0.89 -5.18
CA LEU A 186 -15.29 -0.40 -5.73
C LEU A 186 -16.54 -0.26 -6.61
N ARG A 187 -17.48 0.62 -6.27
CA ARG A 187 -18.64 0.92 -7.13
C ARG A 187 -18.24 1.64 -8.42
N THR A 188 -17.29 2.57 -8.37
CA THR A 188 -16.82 3.30 -9.58
C THR A 188 -16.14 2.41 -10.61
N ILE A 189 -15.58 1.27 -10.16
CA ILE A 189 -14.92 0.27 -11.00
C ILE A 189 -15.78 -0.98 -11.23
N GLU A 190 -17.06 -0.94 -10.83
CA GLU A 190 -18.01 -2.05 -10.92
C GLU A 190 -17.44 -3.36 -10.37
N ALA A 191 -16.72 -3.30 -9.25
CA ALA A 191 -16.00 -4.45 -8.72
C ALA A 191 -16.96 -5.63 -8.45
N PRO A 192 -16.53 -6.89 -8.72
CA PRO A 192 -17.34 -8.11 -8.50
C PRO A 192 -17.88 -8.29 -7.08
N LEU A 193 -17.28 -7.63 -6.09
CA LEU A 193 -17.78 -7.63 -4.72
C LEU A 193 -19.10 -6.83 -4.58
N VAL A 194 -19.21 -5.68 -5.24
CA VAL A 194 -20.26 -4.67 -4.97
C VAL A 194 -21.16 -4.39 -6.16
N GLY A 195 -20.83 -4.90 -7.35
CA GLY A 195 -21.59 -4.74 -8.59
C GLY A 195 -21.48 -5.97 -9.49
N ASP A 196 -21.95 -5.83 -10.74
CA ASP A 196 -22.08 -6.94 -11.70
C ASP A 196 -20.82 -7.18 -12.55
N GLY A 197 -19.68 -6.56 -12.19
CA GLY A 197 -18.43 -6.73 -12.92
C GLY A 197 -17.90 -8.17 -12.84
N ARG A 198 -17.23 -8.59 -13.92
CA ARG A 198 -16.60 -9.90 -14.01
C ARG A 198 -15.41 -10.01 -13.05
N SER A 199 -15.34 -11.13 -12.32
CA SER A 199 -14.12 -11.50 -11.58
C SER A 199 -12.98 -11.81 -12.55
N LEU A 200 -11.82 -11.22 -12.32
CA LEU A 200 -10.64 -11.29 -13.20
C LEU A 200 -9.56 -12.13 -12.53
N ARG A 201 -8.78 -12.83 -13.35
CA ARG A 201 -7.53 -13.49 -12.98
C ARG A 201 -6.37 -12.54 -13.28
N ILE A 202 -5.70 -12.08 -12.23
CA ILE A 202 -4.70 -11.01 -12.33
C ILE A 202 -3.35 -11.54 -11.88
N LEU A 203 -2.39 -11.55 -12.80
CA LEU A 203 -1.01 -11.94 -12.52
C LEU A 203 -0.19 -10.71 -12.17
N VAL A 204 0.35 -10.64 -10.95
CA VAL A 204 1.06 -9.45 -10.44
C VAL A 204 2.52 -9.79 -10.16
N SER A 205 3.44 -9.10 -10.83
CA SER A 205 4.84 -9.08 -10.42
C SER A 205 5.14 -7.89 -9.50
N GLY A 206 6.11 -8.05 -8.60
CA GLY A 206 6.42 -7.03 -7.59
C GLY A 206 5.38 -6.95 -6.47
N ALA A 207 4.59 -8.00 -6.28
CA ALA A 207 3.49 -8.08 -5.32
C ALA A 207 3.91 -7.91 -3.84
N SER A 208 5.17 -8.18 -3.50
CA SER A 208 5.71 -7.98 -2.14
C SER A 208 6.27 -6.57 -1.88
N GLY A 209 6.27 -5.70 -2.90
CA GLY A 209 6.68 -4.31 -2.76
C GLY A 209 5.57 -3.43 -2.16
N LEU A 210 5.94 -2.22 -1.74
CA LEU A 210 5.03 -1.24 -1.11
C LEU A 210 3.67 -1.12 -1.84
N VAL A 211 3.71 -0.84 -3.15
CA VAL A 211 2.50 -0.68 -3.99
C VAL A 211 1.84 -2.03 -4.27
N GLY A 212 2.64 -3.07 -4.53
CA GLY A 212 2.15 -4.40 -4.88
C GLY A 212 1.32 -5.03 -3.77
N THR A 213 1.74 -4.88 -2.52
CA THR A 213 1.02 -5.45 -1.36
C THR A 213 -0.37 -4.84 -1.22
N GLN A 214 -0.46 -3.51 -1.29
CA GLN A 214 -1.74 -2.81 -1.20
C GLN A 214 -2.62 -3.06 -2.45
N LEU A 215 -2.03 -3.19 -3.64
CA LEU A 215 -2.75 -3.52 -4.87
C LEU A 215 -3.33 -4.94 -4.83
N CYS A 216 -2.54 -5.94 -4.46
CA CYS A 216 -3.03 -7.31 -4.33
C CYS A 216 -4.16 -7.40 -3.30
N ALA A 217 -4.05 -6.67 -2.18
CA ALA A 217 -5.08 -6.60 -1.17
C ALA A 217 -6.37 -5.97 -1.73
N LEU A 218 -6.29 -4.81 -2.40
CA LEU A 218 -7.45 -4.14 -3.01
C LEU A 218 -8.12 -4.99 -4.09
N LEU A 219 -7.34 -5.67 -4.95
CA LEU A 219 -7.90 -6.51 -6.01
C LEU A 219 -8.60 -7.75 -5.44
N THR A 220 -8.05 -8.35 -4.39
CA THR A 220 -8.67 -9.50 -3.73
C THR A 220 -9.94 -9.09 -3.01
N THR A 221 -9.93 -7.98 -2.25
CA THR A 221 -11.13 -7.46 -1.58
C THR A 221 -12.18 -6.94 -2.58
N ALA A 222 -11.78 -6.52 -3.77
CA ALA A 222 -12.69 -6.23 -4.89
C ALA A 222 -13.38 -7.48 -5.48
N GLY A 223 -12.91 -8.68 -5.13
CA GLY A 223 -13.47 -9.95 -5.61
C GLY A 223 -12.79 -10.53 -6.85
N HIS A 224 -11.59 -10.05 -7.22
CA HIS A 224 -10.75 -10.65 -8.26
C HIS A 224 -9.88 -11.77 -7.67
N THR A 225 -9.34 -12.63 -8.54
CA THR A 225 -8.36 -13.66 -8.17
C THR A 225 -6.96 -13.18 -8.54
N VAL A 226 -6.05 -13.15 -7.57
CA VAL A 226 -4.68 -12.65 -7.75
C VAL A 226 -3.68 -13.79 -7.66
N ARG A 227 -2.79 -13.89 -8.64
CA ARG A 227 -1.59 -14.73 -8.59
C ARG A 227 -0.35 -13.84 -8.57
N ARG A 228 0.57 -14.10 -7.65
CA ARG A 228 1.76 -13.30 -7.41
C ARG A 228 2.98 -13.98 -8.02
N LEU A 229 3.72 -13.26 -8.86
CA LEU A 229 5.01 -13.72 -9.37
C LEU A 229 6.10 -13.46 -8.32
N VAL A 230 6.68 -14.54 -7.77
CA VAL A 230 7.65 -14.52 -6.68
C VAL A 230 8.99 -15.11 -7.09
N ARG A 231 10.08 -14.55 -6.54
CA ARG A 231 11.46 -15.00 -6.86
C ARG A 231 11.98 -16.07 -5.89
N HIS A 232 11.26 -16.34 -4.81
CA HIS A 232 11.54 -17.45 -3.91
C HIS A 232 10.79 -18.70 -4.36
N GLU A 233 11.06 -19.82 -3.71
CA GLU A 233 10.21 -20.99 -3.87
C GLU A 233 8.81 -20.62 -3.36
N PRO A 234 7.73 -20.86 -4.14
CA PRO A 234 6.38 -20.53 -3.72
C PRO A 234 6.07 -21.24 -2.42
N GLU A 235 5.42 -20.55 -1.49
CA GLU A 235 5.01 -21.19 -0.25
C GLU A 235 3.90 -22.20 -0.58
N SER A 236 4.20 -23.50 -0.47
CA SER A 236 3.19 -24.55 -0.55
C SER A 236 2.28 -24.40 0.65
N GLY A 237 1.10 -23.79 0.47
CA GLY A 237 0.12 -23.51 1.52
C GLY A 237 0.00 -24.65 2.52
N MET A 238 0.56 -24.47 3.72
CA MET A 238 0.33 -25.36 4.85
C MET A 238 -1.00 -24.96 5.49
N SER A 239 -2.12 -25.39 4.88
CA SER A 239 -3.37 -25.78 5.57
C SER A 239 -4.50 -26.02 4.55
N SER A 240 -4.41 -27.10 3.78
CA SER A 240 -5.60 -27.75 3.23
C SER A 240 -5.43 -29.26 3.34
N SER A 241 -5.72 -29.80 4.52
CA SER A 241 -6.02 -31.22 4.68
C SER A 241 -7.38 -31.50 4.07
N SER A 242 -7.45 -31.56 2.75
CA SER A 242 -8.56 -32.07 1.96
C SER A 242 -7.94 -32.58 0.66
N GLY A 243 -7.87 -33.90 0.50
CA GLY A 243 -7.09 -34.55 -0.55
C GLY A 243 -7.58 -34.25 -1.97
N GLY A 244 -6.65 -34.31 -2.92
CA GLY A 244 -6.89 -34.25 -4.36
C GLY A 244 -6.27 -33.01 -4.99
N GLY A 245 -5.04 -33.18 -5.50
CA GLY A 245 -4.14 -32.19 -6.11
C GLY A 245 -4.72 -30.88 -6.67
N GLU A 246 -4.10 -29.77 -6.26
CA GLU A 246 -3.85 -28.57 -7.08
C GLU A 246 -2.84 -27.68 -6.32
N ARG A 247 -2.01 -26.92 -7.05
CA ARG A 247 -1.01 -26.00 -6.47
C ARG A 247 -1.73 -24.98 -5.57
N PRO A 248 -1.07 -24.39 -4.56
CA PRO A 248 -1.62 -23.17 -3.96
C PRO A 248 -1.58 -22.07 -5.04
N ASP A 249 -2.72 -21.76 -5.64
CA ASP A 249 -2.91 -20.94 -6.85
C ASP A 249 -2.50 -19.45 -6.74
N GLN A 250 -1.97 -19.03 -5.59
CA GLN A 250 -1.73 -17.62 -5.26
C GLN A 250 -0.30 -17.15 -5.55
N GLU A 251 0.67 -18.05 -5.69
CA GLU A 251 2.05 -17.73 -6.03
C GLU A 251 2.54 -18.57 -7.20
N SER A 252 3.33 -17.95 -8.08
CA SER A 252 4.09 -18.68 -9.07
C SER A 252 5.53 -18.18 -9.13
N ARG A 253 6.44 -19.12 -9.28
CA ARG A 253 7.87 -18.84 -9.33
C ARG A 253 8.22 -18.27 -10.69
N TRP A 254 9.08 -17.26 -10.68
CA TRP A 254 9.73 -16.74 -11.87
C TRP A 254 11.12 -16.21 -11.54
N ASP A 255 11.95 -16.07 -12.56
CA ASP A 255 13.26 -15.44 -12.47
C ASP A 255 13.57 -14.68 -13.76
N PRO A 256 13.35 -13.35 -13.78
CA PRO A 256 13.66 -12.52 -14.93
C PRO A 256 15.12 -12.56 -15.36
N GLN A 257 16.06 -12.74 -14.43
CA GLN A 257 17.50 -12.77 -14.76
C GLN A 257 17.89 -14.09 -15.41
N ALA A 258 17.25 -15.19 -15.00
CA ALA A 258 17.41 -16.49 -15.63
C ALA A 258 16.50 -16.71 -16.86
N GLY A 259 15.63 -15.75 -17.18
CA GLY A 259 14.63 -15.89 -18.24
C GLY A 259 13.56 -16.94 -17.93
N TYR A 260 13.36 -17.29 -16.66
CA TYR A 260 12.41 -18.31 -16.24
C TYR A 260 11.05 -17.67 -15.95
N LEU A 261 10.04 -18.10 -16.70
CA LEU A 261 8.63 -17.76 -16.49
C LEU A 261 7.80 -18.92 -17.05
N LEU A 262 6.80 -19.36 -16.29
CA LEU A 262 5.84 -20.33 -16.77
C LEU A 262 4.86 -19.65 -17.73
N ARG A 263 4.77 -20.15 -18.96
CA ARG A 263 3.89 -19.59 -19.98
C ARG A 263 2.42 -19.74 -19.57
N GLU A 264 2.10 -20.82 -18.88
CA GLU A 264 0.77 -21.11 -18.35
C GLU A 264 0.27 -20.06 -17.34
N ASP A 265 1.16 -19.34 -16.65
CA ASP A 265 0.72 -18.24 -15.78
C ASP A 265 0.18 -17.06 -16.56
N LEU A 266 0.81 -16.75 -17.70
CA LEU A 266 0.34 -15.68 -18.57
C LEU A 266 -0.93 -16.10 -19.33
N ALA A 267 -1.03 -17.36 -19.74
CA ALA A 267 -2.23 -17.90 -20.36
C ALA A 267 -3.42 -18.00 -19.40
N TRP A 268 -3.15 -18.14 -18.09
CA TRP A 268 -4.18 -18.10 -17.05
C TRP A 268 -4.69 -16.68 -16.77
N ALA A 269 -3.91 -15.64 -17.04
CA ALA A 269 -4.23 -14.29 -16.64
C ALA A 269 -5.15 -13.59 -17.64
N ASP A 270 -6.21 -12.94 -17.14
CA ASP A 270 -6.99 -11.98 -17.92
C ASP A 270 -6.23 -10.64 -18.00
N VAL A 271 -5.49 -10.27 -16.95
CA VAL A 271 -4.65 -9.07 -16.90
C VAL A 271 -3.30 -9.36 -16.23
N VAL A 272 -2.23 -8.82 -16.79
CA VAL A 272 -0.87 -8.92 -16.24
C VAL A 272 -0.41 -7.55 -15.74
N VAL A 273 0.08 -7.49 -14.50
CA VAL A 273 0.58 -6.26 -13.87
C VAL A 273 2.07 -6.39 -13.59
N CYS A 274 2.86 -5.43 -14.08
CA CYS A 274 4.31 -5.39 -13.87
C CYS A 274 4.73 -4.22 -12.97
N LEU A 275 4.87 -4.48 -11.66
CA LEU A 275 5.43 -3.53 -10.68
C LEU A 275 6.90 -3.81 -10.35
N SER A 276 7.46 -4.88 -10.91
CA SER A 276 8.81 -5.32 -10.59
C SER A 276 9.86 -4.33 -11.05
N GLY A 277 10.78 -4.00 -10.14
CA GLY A 277 11.95 -3.21 -10.44
C GLY A 277 12.80 -3.05 -9.20
N ARG A 278 14.11 -2.89 -9.39
CA ARG A 278 14.99 -2.52 -8.28
C ARG A 278 14.63 -1.12 -7.78
N SER A 279 14.61 -0.95 -6.45
CA SER A 279 14.46 0.36 -5.81
C SER A 279 15.51 1.33 -6.33
N ILE A 280 15.08 2.57 -6.59
CA ILE A 280 15.95 3.71 -6.93
C ILE A 280 16.51 4.39 -5.68
N GLY A 281 16.09 3.96 -4.48
CA GLY A 281 16.59 4.50 -3.21
C GLY A 281 18.03 4.07 -2.93
N GLY A 282 18.84 5.03 -2.45
CA GLY A 282 20.26 4.83 -2.14
C GLY A 282 21.17 5.56 -3.13
N ARG A 283 22.46 5.25 -3.08
CA ARG A 283 23.47 5.94 -3.89
C ARG A 283 23.46 5.49 -5.35
N LEU A 284 23.28 6.44 -6.27
CA LEU A 284 23.24 6.22 -7.74
C LEU A 284 24.66 6.07 -8.34
N THR A 285 25.34 4.97 -8.01
CA THR A 285 26.58 4.58 -8.67
C THR A 285 26.30 4.02 -10.07
N ASP A 286 27.28 3.97 -10.98
CA ASP A 286 27.07 3.43 -12.34
C ASP A 286 26.56 1.98 -12.32
N ARG A 287 27.04 1.18 -11.36
CA ARG A 287 26.50 -0.15 -11.09
C ARG A 287 25.02 -0.10 -10.71
N ALA A 288 24.63 0.79 -9.78
CA ALA A 288 23.24 0.93 -9.38
C ALA A 288 22.34 1.40 -10.53
N LYS A 289 22.82 2.32 -11.38
CA LYS A 289 22.12 2.77 -12.59
C LYS A 289 21.89 1.61 -13.56
N GLN A 290 22.92 0.80 -13.83
CA GLN A 290 22.79 -0.37 -14.69
C GLN A 290 21.79 -1.38 -14.11
N GLU A 291 21.86 -1.64 -12.81
CA GLU A 291 20.93 -2.56 -12.12
C GLU A 291 19.48 -2.02 -12.11
N ILE A 292 19.28 -0.70 -12.02
CA ILE A 292 17.98 -0.03 -12.15
C ILE A 292 17.40 -0.23 -13.55
N LEU A 293 18.24 -0.06 -14.58
CA LEU A 293 17.86 -0.22 -15.99
C LEU A 293 17.52 -1.68 -16.31
N THR A 294 18.45 -2.61 -16.06
CA THR A 294 18.27 -4.03 -16.41
C THR A 294 17.11 -4.66 -15.65
N SER A 295 16.94 -4.35 -14.36
CA SER A 295 15.82 -4.91 -13.58
C SER A 295 14.43 -4.51 -14.11
N ARG A 296 14.31 -3.39 -14.83
CA ARG A 296 13.05 -2.94 -15.46
C ARG A 296 12.91 -3.51 -16.86
N ILE A 297 13.95 -3.37 -17.67
CA ILE A 297 13.97 -3.80 -19.07
C ILE A 297 13.81 -5.32 -19.17
N ASP A 298 14.65 -6.09 -18.48
CA ASP A 298 14.68 -7.55 -18.64
C ASP A 298 13.36 -8.17 -18.15
N THR A 299 12.84 -7.65 -17.03
CA THR A 299 11.57 -8.10 -16.46
C THR A 299 10.39 -7.80 -17.39
N THR A 300 10.34 -6.57 -17.93
CA THR A 300 9.26 -6.16 -18.83
C THR A 300 9.35 -6.90 -20.16
N ARG A 301 10.56 -7.05 -20.70
CA ARG A 301 10.83 -7.81 -21.93
C ARG A 301 10.40 -9.26 -21.80
N LEU A 302 10.75 -9.94 -20.69
CA LEU A 302 10.37 -11.34 -20.48
C LEU A 302 8.84 -11.50 -20.50
N LEU A 303 8.11 -10.64 -19.78
CA LEU A 303 6.65 -10.67 -19.76
C LEU A 303 6.08 -10.36 -21.15
N ALA A 304 6.49 -9.24 -21.76
CA ALA A 304 5.94 -8.75 -23.01
C ALA A 304 6.21 -9.71 -24.18
N ALA A 305 7.43 -10.22 -24.30
CA ALA A 305 7.79 -11.19 -25.34
C ALA A 305 7.05 -12.53 -25.16
N THR A 306 6.87 -12.97 -23.92
CA THR A 306 6.14 -14.22 -23.66
C THR A 306 4.65 -14.06 -23.97
N ILE A 307 4.04 -12.92 -23.59
CA ILE A 307 2.66 -12.56 -23.97
C ILE A 307 2.49 -12.56 -25.49
N ALA A 308 3.38 -11.89 -26.22
CA ALA A 308 3.30 -11.82 -27.68
C ALA A 308 3.45 -13.18 -28.37
N ALA A 309 4.16 -14.12 -27.73
CA ALA A 309 4.35 -15.48 -28.22
C ALA A 309 3.21 -16.45 -27.85
N LEU A 310 2.18 -16.01 -27.11
CA LEU A 310 1.01 -16.83 -26.81
C LEU A 310 0.08 -16.95 -28.04
N PRO A 311 -0.65 -18.08 -28.16
CA PRO A 311 -1.82 -18.16 -29.03
C PRO A 311 -2.81 -17.03 -28.71
N GLU A 312 -3.49 -16.51 -29.74
CA GLU A 312 -4.37 -15.34 -29.59
C GLU A 312 -5.43 -15.50 -28.51
N GLN A 313 -6.05 -16.69 -28.41
CA GLN A 313 -7.07 -16.99 -27.42
C GLN A 313 -6.56 -17.09 -25.97
N ASP A 314 -5.24 -17.22 -25.78
CA ASP A 314 -4.60 -17.36 -24.47
C ASP A 314 -3.95 -16.05 -24.02
N ARG A 315 -4.02 -14.98 -24.82
CA ARG A 315 -3.41 -13.69 -24.47
C ARG A 315 -4.23 -12.96 -23.41
N PRO A 316 -3.58 -12.31 -22.42
CA PRO A 316 -4.27 -11.42 -21.52
C PRO A 316 -4.89 -10.24 -22.28
N GLU A 317 -5.99 -9.73 -21.76
CA GLU A 317 -6.69 -8.57 -22.31
C GLU A 317 -5.90 -7.28 -22.12
N ALA A 318 -5.10 -7.21 -21.04
CA ALA A 318 -4.29 -6.03 -20.74
C ALA A 318 -2.95 -6.36 -20.07
N PHE A 319 -1.97 -5.50 -20.34
CA PHE A 319 -0.68 -5.43 -19.66
C PHE A 319 -0.50 -4.05 -19.03
N VAL A 320 -0.61 -3.99 -17.70
CA VAL A 320 -0.46 -2.76 -16.91
C VAL A 320 0.96 -2.74 -16.32
N CYS A 321 1.80 -1.87 -16.85
CA CYS A 321 3.21 -1.79 -16.48
C CYS A 321 3.49 -0.50 -15.71
N ALA A 322 4.29 -0.60 -14.65
CA ALA A 322 4.79 0.58 -13.98
C ALA A 322 5.68 1.42 -14.92
N SER A 323 5.70 2.72 -14.69
CA SER A 323 6.63 3.70 -15.27
C SER A 323 6.86 4.81 -14.22
N ALA A 324 7.48 5.92 -14.59
CA ALA A 324 7.67 7.06 -13.70
C ALA A 324 7.57 8.39 -14.45
N VAL A 325 7.20 9.44 -13.72
CA VAL A 325 7.27 10.83 -14.23
C VAL A 325 8.69 11.28 -14.58
N GLY A 326 9.71 10.50 -14.18
CA GLY A 326 11.09 10.64 -14.67
C GLY A 326 11.20 10.57 -16.19
N TYR A 327 10.19 10.02 -16.90
CA TYR A 327 10.04 10.13 -18.36
C TYR A 327 10.20 11.57 -18.87
N TYR A 328 9.74 12.56 -18.11
CA TYR A 328 9.78 13.97 -18.50
C TYR A 328 11.13 14.67 -18.20
N GLY A 329 12.14 13.93 -17.74
CA GLY A 329 13.45 14.47 -17.36
C GLY A 329 13.45 15.13 -15.97
N THR A 330 14.50 15.89 -15.66
CA THR A 330 14.74 16.42 -14.30
C THR A 330 14.28 17.86 -14.07
N ASP A 331 14.06 18.67 -15.11
CA ASP A 331 13.61 20.08 -14.99
C ASP A 331 12.46 20.41 -15.94
N ARG A 332 11.35 19.66 -15.83
CA ARG A 332 10.15 19.92 -16.63
C ARG A 332 9.30 21.01 -15.98
N ARG A 333 9.47 22.26 -16.43
CA ARG A 333 8.80 23.45 -15.87
C ARG A 333 7.38 23.68 -16.40
N THR A 334 7.16 23.39 -17.69
CA THR A 334 5.86 23.51 -18.35
C THR A 334 5.02 22.26 -18.09
N PRO A 335 3.68 22.40 -17.97
CA PRO A 335 2.79 21.25 -17.83
C PRO A 335 3.12 20.14 -18.83
N ALA A 336 3.11 18.90 -18.34
CA ALA A 336 3.35 17.69 -19.11
C ALA A 336 2.20 16.72 -18.88
N ASP A 337 1.30 16.65 -19.84
CA ASP A 337 0.31 15.58 -19.93
C ASP A 337 0.96 14.34 -20.57
N GLU A 338 0.18 13.28 -20.75
CA GLU A 338 0.66 12.00 -21.25
C GLU A 338 1.10 12.03 -22.72
N ALA A 339 0.70 13.06 -23.47
CA ALA A 339 1.11 13.31 -24.85
C ALA A 339 2.42 14.10 -24.96
N ALA A 340 2.92 14.65 -23.85
CA ALA A 340 4.18 15.37 -23.83
C ALA A 340 5.37 14.46 -24.21
N PRO A 341 6.36 15.00 -24.94
CA PRO A 341 7.56 14.23 -25.27
C PRO A 341 8.38 13.92 -24.02
N ALA A 342 9.19 12.87 -24.11
CA ALA A 342 10.19 12.54 -23.10
C ALA A 342 11.17 13.70 -22.91
N GLY A 343 11.66 13.85 -21.68
CA GLY A 343 12.77 14.74 -21.38
C GLY A 343 14.14 14.09 -21.62
N ASP A 344 15.17 14.81 -21.20
CA ASP A 344 16.55 14.33 -21.23
C ASP A 344 16.99 13.82 -19.85
N GLY A 345 18.15 13.17 -19.82
CA GLY A 345 18.76 12.65 -18.58
C GLY A 345 18.56 11.15 -18.40
N LEU A 346 19.25 10.62 -17.39
CA LEU A 346 19.35 9.19 -17.17
C LEU A 346 17.98 8.55 -16.92
N LEU A 347 17.18 9.15 -16.03
CA LEU A 347 15.88 8.58 -15.68
C LEU A 347 14.89 8.65 -16.83
N ALA A 348 14.99 9.65 -17.70
CA ALA A 348 14.17 9.73 -18.90
C ALA A 348 14.53 8.62 -19.90
N GLU A 349 15.83 8.34 -20.09
CA GLU A 349 16.29 7.20 -20.91
C GLU A 349 15.79 5.86 -20.36
N VAL A 350 15.90 5.65 -19.05
CA VAL A 350 15.38 4.44 -18.38
C VAL A 350 13.88 4.30 -18.64
N CYS A 351 13.09 5.36 -18.44
CA CYS A 351 11.63 5.31 -18.64
C CYS A 351 11.26 5.08 -20.10
N ARG A 352 11.95 5.71 -21.06
CA ARG A 352 11.71 5.47 -22.50
C ARG A 352 11.98 4.03 -22.88
N ALA A 353 13.12 3.48 -22.48
CA ALA A 353 13.46 2.09 -22.78
C ALA A 353 12.48 1.12 -22.12
N TRP A 354 12.08 1.40 -20.87
CA TRP A 354 11.10 0.60 -20.15
C TRP A 354 9.72 0.61 -20.82
N GLU A 355 9.20 1.78 -21.19
CA GLU A 355 7.91 1.90 -21.89
C GLU A 355 7.95 1.27 -23.28
N ALA A 356 9.09 1.32 -23.98
CA ALA A 356 9.26 0.66 -25.28
C ALA A 356 9.16 -0.86 -25.19
N GLU A 357 9.76 -1.49 -24.17
CA GLU A 357 9.62 -2.93 -23.93
C GLU A 357 8.16 -3.29 -23.60
N ALA A 358 7.47 -2.45 -22.81
CA ALA A 358 6.07 -2.67 -22.50
C ALA A 358 5.17 -2.56 -23.74
N ALA A 359 5.47 -1.65 -24.68
CA ALA A 359 4.71 -1.43 -25.90
C ALA A 359 4.74 -2.63 -26.87
N ALA A 360 5.69 -3.56 -26.72
CA ALA A 360 5.78 -4.75 -27.59
C ALA A 360 4.49 -5.59 -27.60
N VAL A 361 3.74 -5.62 -26.49
CA VAL A 361 2.46 -6.37 -26.39
C VAL A 361 1.37 -5.83 -27.31
N GLU A 362 1.44 -4.56 -27.71
CA GLU A 362 0.43 -3.93 -28.58
C GLU A 362 0.40 -4.60 -29.97
N SER A 363 1.56 -5.07 -30.45
CA SER A 363 1.64 -5.81 -31.71
C SER A 363 0.93 -7.17 -31.68
N ALA A 364 0.65 -7.70 -30.49
CA ALA A 364 -0.11 -8.92 -30.25
C ALA A 364 -1.60 -8.66 -29.95
N GLY A 365 -2.07 -7.41 -30.07
CA GLY A 365 -3.45 -7.02 -29.80
C GLY A 365 -3.78 -6.81 -28.31
N VAL A 366 -2.78 -6.82 -27.43
CA VAL A 366 -2.98 -6.65 -25.97
C VAL A 366 -2.95 -5.18 -25.61
N ARG A 367 -3.94 -4.72 -24.82
CA ARG A 367 -3.99 -3.33 -24.34
C ARG A 367 -2.85 -3.05 -23.37
N ARG A 368 -2.00 -2.07 -23.65
CA ARG A 368 -0.98 -1.61 -22.70
C ARG A 368 -1.48 -0.40 -21.90
N VAL A 369 -1.15 -0.38 -20.62
CA VAL A 369 -1.12 0.86 -19.80
C VAL A 369 0.25 1.02 -19.16
N SER A 370 0.88 2.17 -19.31
CA SER A 370 2.14 2.52 -18.64
C SER A 370 1.91 3.61 -17.60
N VAL A 371 1.95 3.25 -16.32
CA VAL A 371 1.60 4.14 -15.21
C VAL A 371 2.82 4.97 -14.78
N ARG A 372 2.92 6.19 -15.30
CA ARG A 372 3.98 7.17 -14.97
C ARG A 372 3.75 7.70 -13.56
N THR A 373 4.31 6.99 -12.59
CA THR A 373 4.11 7.22 -11.16
C THR A 373 4.90 8.45 -10.68
N GLY A 374 4.23 9.31 -9.92
CA GLY A 374 4.86 10.40 -9.17
C GLY A 374 5.63 9.94 -7.93
N LEU A 375 5.99 10.88 -7.06
CA LEU A 375 6.55 10.62 -5.74
C LEU A 375 5.45 10.08 -4.82
N VAL A 376 5.50 8.79 -4.55
CA VAL A 376 4.52 8.10 -3.70
C VAL A 376 4.69 8.52 -2.25
N MET A 377 3.64 9.12 -1.68
CA MET A 377 3.58 9.49 -0.28
C MET A 377 3.09 8.30 0.53
N SER A 378 3.98 7.72 1.33
CA SER A 378 3.60 6.65 2.27
C SER A 378 4.30 6.73 3.63
N GLY A 379 3.54 6.47 4.70
CA GLY A 379 4.07 6.24 6.06
C GLY A 379 4.63 4.83 6.26
N LEU A 380 4.39 3.90 5.34
CA LEU A 380 4.92 2.53 5.37
C LEU A 380 6.33 2.41 4.78
N GLY A 381 6.73 3.36 3.93
CA GLY A 381 8.02 3.33 3.24
C GLY A 381 8.17 4.44 2.21
N GLY A 382 9.26 4.40 1.44
CA GLY A 382 9.51 5.40 0.39
C GLY A 382 9.98 6.75 0.94
N LEU A 383 9.74 7.81 0.15
CA LEU A 383 10.33 9.14 0.38
C LEU A 383 9.86 9.77 1.71
N LEU A 384 8.55 9.71 1.99
CA LEU A 384 7.97 10.34 3.18
C LEU A 384 8.48 9.68 4.46
N ALA A 385 8.40 8.36 4.55
CA ALA A 385 8.91 7.61 5.69
C ALA A 385 10.42 7.84 5.95
N LEU A 386 11.23 7.98 4.88
CA LEU A 386 12.66 8.26 5.00
C LEU A 386 12.94 9.66 5.59
N GLN A 387 12.12 10.65 5.24
CA GLN A 387 12.32 12.05 5.67
C GLN A 387 11.68 12.35 7.04
N LEU A 388 10.66 11.59 7.44
CA LEU A 388 9.86 11.86 8.64
C LEU A 388 10.69 12.03 9.92
N PRO A 389 11.73 11.22 10.22
CA PRO A 389 12.55 11.43 11.41
C PRO A 389 13.25 12.80 11.46
N LEU A 390 13.68 13.33 10.31
CA LEU A 390 14.28 14.66 10.22
C LEU A 390 13.25 15.75 10.51
N TYR A 391 12.03 15.61 9.99
CA TYR A 391 10.94 16.53 10.31
C TYR A 391 10.59 16.49 11.79
N LEU A 392 10.42 15.29 12.39
CA LEU A 392 10.12 15.13 13.81
C LEU A 392 11.19 15.75 14.73
N ALA A 393 12.47 15.68 14.31
CA ALA A 393 13.59 16.30 14.99
C ALA A 393 13.71 17.83 14.77
N GLY A 394 12.84 18.43 13.94
CA GLY A 394 12.88 19.85 13.59
C GLY A 394 13.96 20.23 12.56
N GLY A 395 14.62 19.24 11.94
CA GLY A 395 15.62 19.43 10.89
C GLY A 395 15.08 19.27 9.47
N GLY A 396 13.77 19.02 9.31
CA GLY A 396 13.10 18.96 8.02
C GLY A 396 12.90 20.34 7.40
N GLY A 397 12.94 20.43 6.07
CA GLY A 397 12.80 21.70 5.37
C GLY A 397 12.81 21.57 3.85
N ARG A 398 12.76 22.73 3.18
CA ARG A 398 12.82 22.78 1.71
C ARG A 398 14.17 22.26 1.19
N LEU A 399 14.14 21.51 0.11
CA LEU A 399 15.33 21.00 -0.59
C LEU A 399 15.75 22.00 -1.67
N GLY A 400 17.00 22.48 -1.64
CA GLY A 400 17.50 23.44 -2.62
C GLY A 400 16.69 24.75 -2.61
N SER A 401 16.24 25.21 -3.78
CA SER A 401 15.39 26.40 -3.88
C SER A 401 13.98 26.15 -3.33
N GLY A 402 13.48 24.92 -3.42
CA GLY A 402 12.09 24.57 -3.13
C GLY A 402 11.10 24.97 -4.22
N GLU A 403 11.57 25.55 -5.34
CA GLU A 403 10.74 25.94 -6.48
C GLU A 403 10.57 24.82 -7.50
N GLN A 404 11.26 23.70 -7.37
CA GLN A 404 11.03 22.54 -8.24
C GLN A 404 9.60 22.02 -8.04
N TRP A 405 8.96 21.62 -9.15
CA TRP A 405 7.65 20.97 -9.11
C TRP A 405 7.77 19.61 -8.43
N PHE A 406 6.79 19.26 -7.62
CA PHE A 406 6.80 18.06 -6.79
C PHE A 406 5.60 17.19 -7.20
N PRO A 407 5.75 16.33 -8.23
CA PRO A 407 4.67 15.50 -8.74
C PRO A 407 4.42 14.34 -7.78
N TRP A 408 3.60 14.55 -6.75
CA TRP A 408 3.32 13.55 -5.72
C TRP A 408 2.02 12.79 -6.02
N ILE A 409 1.83 11.64 -5.37
CA ILE A 409 0.55 10.92 -5.31
C ILE A 409 0.44 10.22 -3.95
N SER A 410 -0.76 10.13 -3.38
CA SER A 410 -0.97 9.31 -2.18
C SER A 410 -0.75 7.83 -2.51
N HIS A 411 -0.34 7.03 -1.52
CA HIS A 411 -0.17 5.59 -1.73
C HIS A 411 -1.49 4.93 -2.16
N ASP A 412 -2.60 5.32 -1.53
CA ASP A 412 -3.93 4.77 -1.83
C ASP A 412 -4.40 5.14 -3.25
N ASP A 413 -4.23 6.40 -3.67
CA ASP A 413 -4.62 6.81 -5.02
C ASP A 413 -3.80 6.10 -6.09
N LEU A 414 -2.51 5.88 -5.87
CA LEU A 414 -1.70 5.11 -6.81
C LEU A 414 -2.24 3.69 -6.98
N VAL A 415 -2.59 3.03 -5.88
CA VAL A 415 -3.17 1.68 -5.90
C VAL A 415 -4.52 1.67 -6.63
N ARG A 416 -5.37 2.68 -6.38
CA ARG A 416 -6.63 2.89 -7.12
C ARG A 416 -6.41 3.15 -8.61
N VAL A 417 -5.36 3.88 -9.00
CA VAL A 417 -5.00 4.08 -10.42
C VAL A 417 -4.66 2.76 -11.10
N TYR A 418 -3.89 1.87 -10.44
CA TYR A 418 -3.62 0.53 -10.98
C TYR A 418 -4.90 -0.30 -11.10
N ALA A 419 -5.75 -0.32 -10.07
CA ALA A 419 -7.04 -1.02 -10.13
C ALA A 419 -7.94 -0.48 -11.25
N ARG A 420 -7.98 0.85 -11.45
CA ARG A 420 -8.69 1.47 -12.57
C ARG A 420 -8.09 1.07 -13.92
N ALA A 421 -6.77 1.10 -14.07
CA ALA A 421 -6.09 0.72 -15.31
C ALA A 421 -6.32 -0.75 -15.71
N ILE A 422 -6.50 -1.63 -14.72
CA ILE A 422 -6.82 -3.05 -14.91
C ILE A 422 -8.20 -3.20 -15.57
N VAL A 423 -9.23 -2.55 -15.02
CA VAL A 423 -10.63 -2.79 -15.45
C VAL A 423 -11.16 -1.82 -16.50
N ASP A 424 -10.62 -0.60 -16.57
CA ASP A 424 -11.10 0.44 -17.46
C ASP A 424 -10.43 0.33 -18.84
N SER A 425 -11.16 -0.21 -19.81
CA SER A 425 -10.69 -0.36 -21.18
C SER A 425 -10.44 0.96 -21.91
N SER A 426 -10.95 2.09 -21.40
CA SER A 426 -10.68 3.42 -21.97
C SER A 426 -9.29 3.96 -21.63
N LEU A 427 -8.66 3.43 -20.57
CA LEU A 427 -7.27 3.74 -20.24
C LEU A 427 -6.33 2.87 -21.06
N ALA A 428 -5.58 3.51 -21.95
CA ALA A 428 -4.56 2.88 -22.77
C ALA A 428 -3.37 3.83 -22.98
N GLY A 429 -2.18 3.26 -23.14
CA GLY A 429 -0.95 4.00 -23.31
C GLY A 429 -0.42 4.59 -21.99
N PRO A 430 0.31 5.71 -22.03
CA PRO A 430 0.82 6.36 -20.82
C PRO A 430 -0.31 6.97 -19.97
N VAL A 431 -0.20 6.85 -18.65
CA VAL A 431 -1.10 7.44 -17.64
C VAL A 431 -0.27 8.10 -16.55
N ASN A 432 -0.42 9.41 -16.33
CA ASN A 432 0.27 10.09 -15.23
C ASN A 432 -0.46 9.82 -13.91
N ALA A 433 0.17 9.05 -13.03
CA ALA A 433 -0.32 8.81 -11.67
C ALA A 433 0.28 9.85 -10.72
N VAL A 434 -0.30 11.06 -10.76
CA VAL A 434 0.01 12.20 -9.90
C VAL A 434 -1.28 12.80 -9.36
N ALA A 435 -1.24 13.35 -8.15
CA ALA A 435 -2.37 14.07 -7.57
C ALA A 435 -2.71 15.34 -8.39
N PRO A 436 -3.98 15.76 -8.43
CA PRO A 436 -4.37 17.01 -9.07
C PRO A 436 -3.76 18.20 -8.31
N GLY A 437 -3.65 19.35 -8.98
CA GLY A 437 -3.16 20.57 -8.33
C GLY A 437 -1.72 20.47 -7.82
N ILE A 438 -0.80 20.09 -8.72
CA ILE A 438 0.62 19.91 -8.41
C ILE A 438 1.22 21.08 -7.61
N VAL A 439 2.11 20.72 -6.68
CA VAL A 439 2.72 21.64 -5.72
C VAL A 439 4.20 21.85 -6.00
N ARG A 440 4.75 22.91 -5.41
CA ARG A 440 6.20 23.14 -5.31
C ARG A 440 6.77 22.39 -4.10
N GLN A 441 8.04 22.04 -4.17
CA GLN A 441 8.72 21.33 -3.07
C GLN A 441 8.65 22.10 -1.75
N LYS A 442 8.75 23.45 -1.76
CA LYS A 442 8.58 24.28 -0.56
C LYS A 442 7.19 24.16 0.08
N GLN A 443 6.15 23.96 -0.74
CA GLN A 443 4.77 23.76 -0.26
C GLN A 443 4.63 22.38 0.38
N PHE A 444 5.21 21.35 -0.24
CA PHE A 444 5.31 20.01 0.35
C PHE A 444 6.03 20.06 1.70
N ALA A 445 7.22 20.66 1.76
CA ALA A 445 7.99 20.76 3.00
C ALA A 445 7.20 21.46 4.11
N LYS A 446 6.55 22.59 3.78
CA LYS A 446 5.68 23.31 4.72
C LYS A 446 4.51 22.45 5.19
N ALA A 447 3.87 21.68 4.31
CA ALA A 447 2.75 20.82 4.65
C ALA A 447 3.17 19.73 5.66
N VAL A 448 4.27 19.01 5.40
CA VAL A 448 4.80 17.99 6.33
C VAL A 448 5.16 18.60 7.68
N GLY A 449 5.91 19.72 7.68
CA GLY A 449 6.28 20.39 8.93
C GLY A 449 5.08 20.87 9.74
N SER A 450 4.09 21.46 9.08
CA SER A 450 2.85 21.90 9.74
C SER A 450 2.08 20.72 10.32
N HIS A 451 2.04 19.59 9.60
CA HIS A 451 1.35 18.37 10.03
C HIS A 451 1.95 17.75 11.29
N VAL A 452 3.28 17.80 11.43
CA VAL A 452 4.00 17.27 12.60
C VAL A 452 4.33 18.33 13.65
N HIS A 453 3.78 19.55 13.53
CA HIS A 453 4.02 20.69 14.42
C HIS A 453 5.51 21.04 14.57
N ARG A 454 6.23 21.17 13.44
CA ARG A 454 7.66 21.51 13.40
C ARG A 454 7.95 22.61 12.37
N PRO A 455 8.85 23.56 12.69
CA PRO A 455 9.23 24.62 11.75
C PRO A 455 10.03 24.04 10.57
N THR A 456 9.89 24.65 9.39
CA THR A 456 10.53 24.23 8.13
C THR A 456 11.36 25.34 7.50
N ILE A 457 11.94 26.17 8.36
CA ILE A 457 12.56 27.45 7.98
C ILE A 457 13.97 27.23 7.41
N VAL A 458 14.70 26.24 7.93
CA VAL A 458 16.08 25.96 7.52
C VAL A 458 16.07 25.20 6.19
N PRO A 459 16.62 25.77 5.10
CA PRO A 459 16.77 25.03 3.85
C PRO A 459 17.75 23.88 4.06
N VAL A 460 17.41 22.71 3.54
CA VAL A 460 18.32 21.56 3.53
C VAL A 460 19.33 21.77 2.39
N PRO A 461 20.63 21.93 2.68
CA PRO A 461 21.64 22.17 1.65
C PRO A 461 21.81 20.94 0.75
N ARG A 462 22.16 21.17 -0.53
CA ARG A 462 22.41 20.11 -1.54
C ARG A 462 23.41 19.04 -1.08
N ILE A 463 24.34 19.41 -0.20
CA ILE A 463 25.32 18.51 0.42
C ILE A 463 24.64 17.32 1.11
N GLY A 464 23.48 17.50 1.75
CA GLY A 464 22.75 16.42 2.43
C GLY A 464 22.34 15.31 1.45
N PRO A 465 21.51 15.61 0.43
CA PRO A 465 21.17 14.67 -0.62
C PRO A 465 22.39 14.09 -1.36
N ALA A 466 23.40 14.91 -1.66
CA ALA A 466 24.60 14.44 -2.36
C ALA A 466 25.41 13.41 -1.53
N LEU A 467 25.48 13.58 -0.21
CA LEU A 467 26.11 12.60 0.68
C LEU A 467 25.32 11.28 0.75
N LEU A 468 23.98 11.35 0.72
CA LEU A 468 23.10 10.17 0.84
C LEU A 468 22.93 9.41 -0.49
N LEU A 469 22.77 10.14 -1.59
CA LEU A 469 22.35 9.62 -2.90
C LEU A 469 23.46 9.71 -3.96
N GLY A 470 24.57 10.39 -3.67
CA GLY A 470 25.56 10.80 -4.68
C GLY A 470 25.12 12.06 -5.44
N GLU A 471 26.02 12.66 -6.22
CA GLU A 471 25.72 13.86 -7.03
C GLU A 471 24.56 13.58 -8.00
N ASP A 472 24.64 12.49 -8.76
CA ASP A 472 23.58 12.11 -9.71
C ASP A 472 22.24 11.86 -9.01
N GLY A 473 22.23 11.27 -7.82
CA GLY A 473 20.99 11.08 -7.07
C GLY A 473 20.44 12.36 -6.44
N ALA A 474 21.31 13.31 -6.11
CA ALA A 474 20.86 14.63 -5.71
C ALA A 474 20.15 15.33 -6.88
N ASP A 475 20.70 15.27 -8.10
CA ASP A 475 20.18 16.00 -9.25
C ASP A 475 18.99 15.28 -9.92
N GLU A 476 19.07 13.95 -10.11
CA GLU A 476 18.04 13.14 -10.79
C GLU A 476 16.83 12.82 -9.90
N LEU A 477 16.99 12.78 -8.57
CA LEU A 477 15.90 12.40 -7.65
C LEU A 477 15.52 13.51 -6.67
N ALA A 478 16.49 14.06 -5.93
CA ALA A 478 16.17 14.95 -4.81
C ALA A 478 15.83 16.39 -5.25
N LEU A 479 16.49 16.88 -6.30
CA LEU A 479 16.34 18.24 -6.83
C LEU A 479 15.57 18.28 -8.16
N ALA A 480 15.24 17.11 -8.71
CA ALA A 480 14.41 17.02 -9.90
C ALA A 480 13.01 17.59 -9.64
N GLY A 481 12.41 18.16 -10.68
CA GLY A 481 11.03 18.59 -10.67
C GLY A 481 10.36 18.43 -12.01
N GLN A 482 9.20 17.80 -12.00
CA GLN A 482 8.38 17.59 -13.19
C GLN A 482 6.99 18.14 -12.99
N HIS A 483 6.56 19.02 -13.88
CA HIS A 483 5.21 19.56 -13.92
C HIS A 483 4.23 18.56 -14.58
N ALA A 484 4.18 17.33 -14.10
CA ALA A 484 3.28 16.31 -14.62
C ALA A 484 1.82 16.61 -14.22
N VAL A 485 0.87 16.40 -15.14
CA VAL A 485 -0.57 16.58 -14.90
C VAL A 485 -1.34 15.31 -15.27
N PRO A 486 -2.37 14.91 -14.49
CA PRO A 486 -3.03 13.60 -14.62
C PRO A 486 -4.19 13.63 -15.63
N THR A 487 -3.95 14.13 -16.84
CA THR A 487 -5.01 14.42 -17.81
C THR A 487 -5.76 13.16 -18.28
N ALA A 488 -5.10 12.01 -18.40
CA ALA A 488 -5.77 10.75 -18.73
C ALA A 488 -6.76 10.33 -17.63
N LEU A 489 -6.37 10.47 -16.35
CA LEU A 489 -7.22 10.15 -15.20
C LEU A 489 -8.39 11.13 -15.07
N GLU A 490 -8.14 12.43 -15.25
CA GLU A 490 -9.20 13.46 -15.23
C GLU A 490 -10.25 13.22 -16.32
N ARG A 491 -9.80 12.87 -17.54
CA ARG A 491 -10.72 12.52 -18.65
C ARG A 491 -11.52 11.25 -18.38
N ALA A 492 -10.92 10.29 -17.69
CA ALA A 492 -11.60 9.05 -17.28
C ALA A 492 -12.53 9.24 -16.06
N GLY A 493 -12.61 10.45 -15.50
CA GLY A 493 -13.44 10.74 -14.33
C GLY A 493 -12.92 10.08 -13.04
N PHE A 494 -11.61 9.89 -12.92
CA PHE A 494 -11.00 9.30 -11.73
C PHE A 494 -11.19 10.21 -10.52
N ASP A 495 -11.79 9.67 -9.46
CA ASP A 495 -12.01 10.37 -8.19
C ASP A 495 -10.82 10.13 -7.23
N PHE A 496 -10.05 11.18 -7.00
CA PHE A 496 -8.89 11.12 -6.11
C PHE A 496 -9.35 11.13 -4.64
N ALA A 497 -9.00 10.10 -3.89
CA ALA A 497 -9.26 10.00 -2.46
C ALA A 497 -8.50 11.08 -1.66
N HIS A 498 -7.32 11.48 -2.12
CA HIS A 498 -6.47 12.48 -1.48
C HIS A 498 -6.02 13.53 -2.51
N PRO A 499 -6.90 14.47 -2.90
CA PRO A 499 -6.58 15.48 -3.91
C PRO A 499 -5.60 16.55 -3.42
N ASP A 500 -5.37 16.66 -2.10
CA ASP A 500 -4.43 17.60 -1.50
C ASP A 500 -3.53 16.94 -0.45
N LEU A 501 -2.41 17.61 -0.16
CA LEU A 501 -1.40 17.12 0.78
C LEU A 501 -1.92 16.96 2.21
N GLY A 502 -2.91 17.76 2.64
CA GLY A 502 -3.47 17.65 3.99
C GLY A 502 -4.14 16.29 4.16
N ALA A 503 -5.09 15.97 3.28
CA ALA A 503 -5.77 14.68 3.27
C ALA A 503 -4.78 13.50 3.15
N CYS A 504 -3.78 13.64 2.27
CA CYS A 504 -2.74 12.61 2.13
C CYS A 504 -1.90 12.42 3.41
N LEU A 505 -1.56 13.50 4.12
CA LEU A 505 -0.73 13.41 5.33
C LEU A 505 -1.54 12.91 6.54
N ASP A 506 -2.83 13.24 6.64
CA ASP A 506 -3.74 12.67 7.64
C ASP A 506 -3.81 11.15 7.47
N GLU A 507 -3.97 10.68 6.23
CA GLU A 507 -3.99 9.25 5.89
C GLU A 507 -2.67 8.54 6.21
N GLU A 508 -1.53 9.12 5.81
CA GLU A 508 -0.24 8.45 5.89
C GLU A 508 0.45 8.59 7.25
N LEU A 509 0.21 9.69 7.98
CA LEU A 509 0.91 10.04 9.23
C LEU A 509 -0.02 10.16 10.45
N GLY A 510 -1.33 9.97 10.25
CA GLY A 510 -2.35 10.09 11.28
C GLY A 510 -2.78 11.54 11.52
N PRO A 511 -3.86 11.74 12.30
CA PRO A 511 -4.37 13.06 12.62
C PRO A 511 -3.35 13.92 13.37
N ARG A 512 -3.56 15.25 13.32
CA ARG A 512 -2.60 16.25 13.78
C ARG A 512 -2.37 16.31 15.28
#